data_AF-A0AAN9TVX0-F1
#
_entry.id   AF-A0AAN9TVX0-F1
#
_cell.length_a   1.000
_cell.length_b   1.000
_cell.length_c   1.000
_cell.angle_alpha   90.00
_cell.angle_beta   90.00
_cell.angle_gamma   90.00
#
_symmetry.space_group_name_H-M   'P 1'
#
loop_
_entity.id
_entity.type
_entity.pdbx_description
1 polymer ?
#
loop_
_entity_poly.entity_id
_entity_poly.type
_entity_poly.pdbx_seq_one_letter_code
_entity_poly.pdbx_strand_id
1 'polypeptide(L)'
;MSSEKIPVEHLEDDDSVKRERQKCDDPETLFGTIAAGANKMVLLQEYLKYSEEILNLKVQSDDVWVISNPRSGTTWTEELVWLLSQNLDYNTAGSTALYKRFRFVEFYMFSKNEETLEEFGDIDTLIACPSPRLIKTHLDWDLLSRQLWTVKPKGLITAIHKVAGFLGVTLTTDEAATPAHHLDYSKMKKNDSVNLFSESVGKPIANPSGSSNFIRKGISQQWKTEMSQTLIKQFDEWSREHIEGTDFPIHRAC
;
A
#
# COMPACT_ATOMS: atom_id res chain seq x y z
N MET A 1 -14.32 -21.16 -13.55
CA MET A 1 -12.86 -21.28 -13.36
C MET A 1 -12.65 -21.90 -11.99
N SER A 2 -11.79 -22.92 -11.90
CA SER A 2 -11.61 -23.78 -10.72
C SER A 2 -11.40 -22.97 -9.44
N SER A 3 -12.06 -23.36 -8.35
CA SER A 3 -11.91 -22.85 -6.98
C SER A 3 -10.60 -23.35 -6.36
N GLU A 4 -9.48 -23.11 -7.04
CA GLU A 4 -8.18 -23.50 -6.50
C GLU A 4 -7.92 -22.65 -5.27
N LYS A 5 -7.82 -23.32 -4.11
CA LYS A 5 -7.54 -22.67 -2.85
C LYS A 5 -6.13 -22.10 -2.90
N ILE A 6 -5.96 -20.88 -2.39
CA ILE A 6 -4.64 -20.28 -2.23
C ILE A 6 -3.78 -21.23 -1.37
N PRO A 7 -2.54 -21.55 -1.77
CA PRO A 7 -1.64 -22.32 -0.93
C PRO A 7 -1.29 -21.51 0.32
N VAL A 8 -1.40 -22.15 1.49
CA VAL A 8 -1.13 -21.52 2.79
C VAL A 8 -0.24 -22.43 3.62
N GLU A 9 0.80 -21.85 4.19
CA GLU A 9 1.73 -22.47 5.13
C GLU A 9 1.69 -21.68 6.44
N HIS A 10 1.42 -22.36 7.56
CA HIS A 10 1.51 -21.72 8.88
C HIS A 10 2.98 -21.62 9.29
N LEU A 11 3.42 -20.41 9.61
CA LEU A 11 4.80 -20.16 10.03
C LEU A 11 4.87 -20.20 11.55
N GLU A 12 5.79 -21.01 12.08
CA GLU A 12 6.10 -21.01 13.50
C GLU A 12 7.05 -19.86 13.82
N ASP A 13 6.66 -18.99 14.75
CA ASP A 13 7.54 -17.94 15.22
C ASP A 13 8.70 -18.54 16.02
N ASP A 14 9.93 -18.23 15.61
CA ASP A 14 11.08 -18.45 16.46
C ASP A 14 11.13 -17.45 17.62
N ASP A 15 12.05 -17.66 18.57
CA ASP A 15 12.17 -16.81 19.76
C ASP A 15 12.51 -15.35 19.44
N SER A 16 13.16 -15.08 18.30
CA SER A 16 13.43 -13.71 17.86
C SER A 16 12.16 -13.01 17.40
N VAL A 17 11.32 -13.69 16.62
CA VAL A 17 10.04 -13.15 16.15
C VAL A 17 9.07 -12.95 17.32
N LYS A 18 8.98 -13.91 18.24
CA LYS A 18 8.18 -13.78 19.47
C LYS A 18 8.56 -12.55 20.28
N ARG A 19 9.86 -12.27 20.43
CA ARG A 19 10.35 -11.08 21.15
C ARG A 19 9.97 -9.77 20.45
N GLU A 20 10.02 -9.71 19.13
CA GLU A 20 9.60 -8.51 18.41
C GLU A 20 8.09 -8.30 18.50
N ARG A 21 7.27 -9.36 18.42
CA ARG A 21 5.81 -9.27 18.63
C ARG A 21 5.44 -8.75 20.01
N GLN A 22 6.17 -9.16 21.05
CA GLN A 22 5.93 -8.66 22.42
C GLN A 22 6.19 -7.15 22.58
N LYS A 23 6.93 -6.52 21.65
CA LYS A 23 7.11 -5.06 21.61
C LYS A 23 5.98 -4.34 20.88
N CYS A 24 5.17 -5.05 20.11
CA CYS A 24 3.98 -4.50 19.49
C CYS A 24 2.89 -4.43 20.56
N ASP A 25 2.45 -3.22 20.92
CA ASP A 25 1.31 -2.95 21.81
C ASP A 25 -0.03 -3.28 21.10
N ASP A 26 -0.12 -4.47 20.50
CA ASP A 26 -1.31 -4.93 19.79
C ASP A 26 -1.50 -6.45 20.02
N PRO A 27 -2.48 -6.84 20.85
CA PRO A 27 -2.83 -8.24 21.09
C PRO A 27 -3.14 -9.02 19.80
N GLU A 28 -3.53 -8.34 18.72
CA GLU A 28 -3.88 -8.98 17.46
C GLU A 28 -2.65 -9.43 16.65
N THR A 29 -1.49 -8.82 16.90
CA THR A 29 -0.21 -9.29 16.32
C THR A 29 0.23 -10.65 16.87
N LEU A 30 -0.44 -11.17 17.91
CA LEU A 30 -0.20 -12.49 18.51
C LEU A 30 -0.92 -13.64 17.79
N PHE A 31 -1.79 -13.37 16.81
CA PHE A 31 -2.60 -14.40 16.15
C PHE A 31 -1.85 -15.30 15.15
N GLY A 32 -0.52 -15.21 15.12
CA GLY A 32 0.33 -16.03 14.26
C GLY A 32 0.50 -15.46 12.86
N THR A 33 1.33 -16.13 12.06
CA THR A 33 1.69 -15.68 10.72
C THR A 33 1.66 -16.84 9.75
N ILE A 34 1.31 -16.52 8.52
CA ILE A 34 1.21 -17.47 7.43
C ILE A 34 2.05 -16.98 6.26
N ALA A 35 2.51 -17.92 5.44
CA ALA A 35 2.93 -17.66 4.07
C ALA A 35 1.77 -18.06 3.15
N ALA A 36 1.30 -17.13 2.34
CA ALA A 36 0.17 -17.33 1.43
C ALA A 36 0.55 -17.06 -0.03
N GLY A 37 -0.07 -17.80 -0.94
CA GLY A 37 0.11 -17.61 -2.38
C GLY A 37 1.37 -18.27 -2.94
N ALA A 38 1.51 -18.22 -4.25
CA ALA A 38 2.63 -18.76 -5.01
C ALA A 38 3.98 -18.14 -4.57
N ASN A 39 3.95 -16.87 -4.18
CA ASN A 39 5.11 -16.13 -3.71
C ASN A 39 5.39 -16.27 -2.21
N LYS A 40 4.55 -17.03 -1.48
CA LYS A 40 4.68 -17.20 -0.02
C LYS A 40 4.72 -15.87 0.73
N MET A 41 3.84 -14.93 0.37
CA MET A 41 3.74 -13.63 1.03
C MET A 41 3.42 -13.83 2.51
N VAL A 42 4.23 -13.19 3.38
CA VAL A 42 4.09 -13.28 4.83
C VAL A 42 2.97 -12.35 5.30
N LEU A 43 1.93 -12.91 5.90
CA LEU A 43 0.72 -12.21 6.35
C LEU A 43 0.32 -12.62 7.77
N LEU A 44 -0.46 -11.77 8.44
CA LEU A 44 -1.16 -12.17 9.66
C LEU A 44 -2.16 -13.28 9.33
N GLN A 45 -2.29 -14.26 10.22
CA GLN A 45 -3.21 -15.39 10.04
C GLN A 45 -4.68 -14.93 9.83
N GLU A 46 -5.02 -13.75 10.33
CA GLU A 46 -6.33 -13.13 10.20
C GLU A 46 -6.78 -12.97 8.73
N TYR A 47 -5.84 -12.85 7.79
CA TYR A 47 -6.12 -12.83 6.35
C TYR A 47 -7.00 -14.01 5.91
N LEU A 48 -6.81 -15.21 6.49
CA LEU A 48 -7.57 -16.40 6.11
C LEU A 48 -9.07 -16.24 6.26
N LYS A 49 -9.53 -15.45 7.24
CA LYS A 49 -10.95 -15.22 7.49
C LYS A 49 -11.63 -14.42 6.37
N TYR A 50 -10.86 -13.57 5.69
CA TYR A 50 -11.37 -12.61 4.70
C TYR A 50 -10.91 -12.90 3.27
N SER A 51 -9.95 -13.82 3.11
CA SER A 51 -9.33 -14.15 1.83
C SER A 51 -10.34 -14.49 0.73
N GLU A 52 -11.37 -15.28 1.02
CA GLU A 52 -12.41 -15.62 0.04
C GLU A 52 -13.24 -14.41 -0.40
N GLU A 53 -13.50 -13.45 0.49
CA GLU A 53 -14.24 -12.23 0.13
C GLU A 53 -13.40 -11.36 -0.81
N ILE A 54 -12.10 -11.20 -0.54
CA ILE A 54 -11.17 -10.48 -1.43
C ILE A 54 -11.10 -11.16 -2.79
N LEU A 55 -10.90 -12.48 -2.83
CA LEU A 55 -10.74 -13.22 -4.07
C LEU A 55 -11.98 -13.16 -4.96
N ASN A 56 -13.15 -13.03 -4.35
CA ASN A 56 -14.45 -12.97 -5.02
C ASN A 56 -14.97 -11.54 -5.23
N LEU A 57 -14.25 -10.53 -4.74
CA LEU A 57 -14.59 -9.12 -4.88
C LEU A 57 -14.87 -8.79 -6.35
N LYS A 58 -16.02 -8.15 -6.61
CA LYS A 58 -16.38 -7.74 -7.97
C LYS A 58 -15.54 -6.55 -8.39
N VAL A 59 -14.86 -6.69 -9.53
CA VAL A 59 -14.01 -5.64 -10.12
C VAL A 59 -14.84 -4.91 -11.17
N GLN A 60 -14.82 -3.58 -11.13
CA GLN A 60 -15.44 -2.73 -12.13
C GLN A 60 -14.39 -2.32 -13.17
N SER A 61 -14.82 -2.12 -14.42
CA SER A 61 -13.90 -1.83 -15.53
C SER A 61 -13.17 -0.49 -15.39
N ASP A 62 -13.74 0.43 -14.62
CA ASP A 62 -13.24 1.77 -14.36
C ASP A 62 -12.58 1.91 -12.97
N ASP A 63 -12.45 0.83 -12.21
CA ASP A 63 -11.63 0.82 -11.00
C ASP A 63 -10.19 1.24 -11.30
N VAL A 64 -9.56 1.93 -10.35
CA VAL A 64 -8.14 2.26 -10.38
C VAL A 64 -7.45 1.64 -9.17
N TRP A 65 -6.49 0.75 -9.43
CA TRP A 65 -5.75 0.00 -8.42
C TRP A 65 -4.31 0.52 -8.28
N VAL A 66 -3.92 0.89 -7.06
CA VAL A 66 -2.55 1.18 -6.66
C VAL A 66 -2.02 -0.02 -5.87
N ILE A 67 -1.21 -0.84 -6.53
CA ILE A 67 -0.64 -2.08 -5.98
C ILE A 67 0.85 -1.86 -5.80
N SER A 68 1.37 -2.11 -4.60
CA SER A 68 2.80 -1.93 -4.31
C SER A 68 3.22 -2.64 -3.04
N ASN A 69 4.50 -2.98 -2.90
CA ASN A 69 5.04 -3.34 -1.58
C ASN A 69 4.96 -2.15 -0.61
N PRO A 70 4.73 -2.40 0.69
CA PRO A 70 4.73 -1.34 1.70
C PRO A 70 5.98 -0.47 1.62
N ARG A 71 5.83 0.84 1.89
CA ARG A 71 6.94 1.82 1.92
C ARG A 71 7.64 2.08 0.57
N SER A 72 7.06 1.65 -0.55
CA SER A 72 7.63 1.83 -1.91
C SER A 72 7.09 3.07 -2.65
N GLY A 73 6.61 4.10 -1.95
CA GLY A 73 6.07 5.32 -2.55
C GLY A 73 4.57 5.30 -2.87
N THR A 74 3.81 4.37 -2.26
CA THR A 74 2.36 4.22 -2.45
C THR A 74 1.61 5.54 -2.21
N THR A 75 1.88 6.22 -1.10
CA THR A 75 1.20 7.46 -0.71
C THR A 75 1.36 8.59 -1.72
N TRP A 76 2.55 8.73 -2.33
CA TRP A 76 2.75 9.68 -3.42
C TRP A 76 1.94 9.33 -4.66
N THR A 77 1.84 8.03 -4.95
CA THR A 77 1.10 7.53 -6.10
C THR A 77 -0.40 7.73 -5.88
N GLU A 78 -0.93 7.35 -4.71
CA GLU A 78 -2.33 7.57 -4.31
C GLU A 78 -2.71 9.06 -4.44
N GLU A 79 -1.90 9.97 -3.88
CA GLU A 79 -2.17 11.41 -3.94
C GLU A 79 -2.22 11.93 -5.38
N LEU A 80 -1.25 11.52 -6.22
CA LEU A 80 -1.20 11.88 -7.63
C LEU A 80 -2.40 11.34 -8.41
N VAL A 81 -2.73 10.06 -8.24
CA VAL A 81 -3.90 9.43 -8.89
C VAL A 81 -5.17 10.15 -8.51
N TRP A 82 -5.34 10.43 -7.22
CA TRP A 82 -6.53 11.11 -6.73
C TRP A 82 -6.68 12.47 -7.40
N LEU A 83 -5.64 13.31 -7.34
CA LEU A 83 -5.66 14.65 -7.94
C LEU A 83 -5.98 14.60 -9.43
N LEU A 84 -5.34 13.69 -10.18
CA LEU A 84 -5.61 13.55 -11.62
C LEU A 84 -7.03 13.07 -11.90
N SER A 85 -7.59 12.19 -11.07
CA SER A 85 -8.97 11.72 -11.21
C SER A 85 -10.02 12.77 -10.87
N GLN A 86 -9.66 13.75 -10.02
CA GLN A 86 -10.56 14.80 -9.52
C GLN A 86 -10.26 16.18 -10.14
N ASN A 87 -9.69 16.23 -11.36
CA ASN A 87 -9.39 17.47 -12.07
C ASN A 87 -8.54 18.47 -11.26
N LEU A 88 -7.56 17.94 -10.53
CA LEU A 88 -6.63 18.71 -9.69
C LEU A 88 -7.32 19.50 -8.56
N ASP A 89 -8.33 18.92 -7.92
CA ASP A 89 -8.99 19.53 -6.74
C ASP A 89 -8.11 19.48 -5.47
N TYR A 90 -7.20 20.45 -5.34
CA TYR A 90 -6.32 20.56 -4.17
C TYR A 90 -7.05 20.89 -2.86
N ASN A 91 -8.23 21.52 -2.93
CA ASN A 91 -8.98 21.91 -1.73
C ASN A 91 -9.52 20.65 -1.02
N THR A 92 -10.15 19.76 -1.78
CA THR A 92 -10.63 18.48 -1.24
C THR A 92 -9.46 17.56 -0.88
N ALA A 93 -8.38 17.54 -1.66
CA ALA A 93 -7.17 16.75 -1.33
C ALA A 93 -6.54 17.18 0.01
N GLY A 94 -6.56 18.48 0.32
CA GLY A 94 -6.04 19.02 1.58
C GLY A 94 -6.97 18.88 2.78
N SER A 95 -8.28 18.84 2.56
CA SER A 95 -9.29 18.76 3.63
C SER A 95 -9.78 17.34 3.92
N THR A 96 -9.61 16.41 2.99
CA THR A 96 -10.05 15.01 3.14
C THR A 96 -8.84 14.08 3.24
N ALA A 97 -8.75 13.34 4.34
CA ALA A 97 -7.68 12.39 4.57
C ALA A 97 -7.59 11.33 3.46
N LEU A 98 -6.37 10.91 3.12
CA LEU A 98 -6.09 10.01 2.00
C LEU A 98 -6.76 8.65 2.18
N TYR A 99 -6.86 8.14 3.40
CA TYR A 99 -7.54 6.87 3.69
C TYR A 99 -9.07 6.94 3.50
N LYS A 100 -9.66 8.15 3.44
CA LYS A 100 -11.06 8.36 3.05
C LYS A 100 -11.21 8.46 1.53
N ARG A 101 -10.13 8.85 0.84
CA ARG A 101 -10.05 9.03 -0.62
C ARG A 101 -9.70 7.76 -1.39
N PHE A 102 -8.99 6.84 -0.74
CA PHE A 102 -8.62 5.51 -1.25
C PHE A 102 -9.14 4.43 -0.31
N ARG A 103 -9.65 3.32 -0.86
CA ARG A 103 -10.01 2.14 -0.07
C ARG A 103 -8.85 1.17 0.00
N PHE A 104 -8.43 0.81 1.20
CA PHE A 104 -7.31 -0.07 1.44
C PHE A 104 -7.81 -1.49 1.77
N VAL A 105 -7.63 -2.41 0.82
CA VAL A 105 -8.28 -3.75 0.80
C VAL A 105 -8.07 -4.54 2.09
N GLU A 106 -6.86 -4.54 2.65
CA GLU A 106 -6.52 -5.36 3.80
C GLU A 106 -6.43 -4.58 5.13
N PHE A 107 -6.77 -3.28 5.15
CA PHE A 107 -6.51 -2.46 6.35
C PHE A 107 -7.28 -2.92 7.59
N TYR A 108 -8.56 -3.26 7.41
CA TYR A 108 -9.43 -3.73 8.50
C TYR A 108 -9.03 -5.10 9.08
N MET A 109 -8.03 -5.76 8.48
CA MET A 109 -7.45 -7.01 9.02
C MET A 109 -6.40 -6.75 10.11
N PHE A 110 -5.95 -5.50 10.26
CA PHE A 110 -4.97 -5.11 11.28
C PHE A 110 -5.60 -4.58 12.56
N SER A 111 -6.90 -4.28 12.59
CA SER A 111 -7.56 -3.83 13.81
C SER A 111 -9.08 -4.01 13.76
N LYS A 112 -9.64 -4.60 14.82
CA LYS A 112 -11.09 -4.83 14.95
C LYS A 112 -11.80 -3.91 15.94
N ASN A 113 -11.13 -2.87 16.44
CA ASN A 113 -11.88 -1.91 17.26
C ASN A 113 -12.91 -1.20 16.37
N GLU A 114 -14.15 -1.06 16.89
CA GLU A 114 -15.28 -0.52 16.12
C GLU A 114 -14.96 0.87 15.55
N GLU A 115 -14.24 1.70 16.30
CA GLU A 115 -13.82 3.05 15.88
C GLU A 115 -12.93 3.04 14.62
N THR A 116 -12.01 2.07 14.50
CA THR A 116 -11.13 1.92 13.32
C THR A 116 -11.91 1.37 12.13
N LEU A 117 -12.86 0.45 12.35
CA LEU A 117 -13.73 -0.03 11.28
C LEU A 117 -14.65 1.07 10.75
N GLU A 118 -15.19 1.91 11.63
CA GLU A 118 -15.98 3.08 11.25
C GLU A 118 -15.15 4.11 10.46
N GLU A 119 -13.89 4.34 10.85
CA GLU A 119 -13.05 5.36 10.22
C GLU A 119 -12.44 4.90 8.87
N PHE A 120 -11.96 3.66 8.77
CA PHE A 120 -11.25 3.16 7.59
C PHE A 120 -12.14 2.36 6.63
N GLY A 121 -13.22 1.78 7.16
CA GLY A 121 -14.11 0.90 6.43
C GLY A 121 -13.55 -0.50 6.20
N ASP A 122 -14.43 -1.38 5.71
CA ASP A 122 -14.16 -2.76 5.37
C ASP A 122 -14.43 -3.04 3.87
N ILE A 123 -14.49 -4.32 3.49
CA ILE A 123 -14.79 -4.72 2.12
C ILE A 123 -16.18 -4.28 1.66
N ASP A 124 -17.18 -4.22 2.55
CA ASP A 124 -18.53 -3.78 2.21
C ASP A 124 -18.54 -2.27 1.93
N THR A 125 -17.80 -1.48 2.69
CA THR A 125 -17.62 -0.05 2.38
C THR A 125 -16.94 0.17 1.03
N LEU A 126 -15.99 -0.69 0.65
CA LEU A 126 -15.36 -0.66 -0.67
C LEU A 126 -16.37 -1.01 -1.77
N ILE A 127 -17.23 -2.01 -1.56
CA ILE A 127 -18.27 -2.42 -2.51
C ILE A 127 -19.29 -1.29 -2.71
N ALA A 128 -19.65 -0.57 -1.64
CA ALA A 128 -20.61 0.52 -1.67
C ALA A 128 -20.08 1.83 -2.29
N CYS A 129 -18.77 1.95 -2.55
CA CYS A 129 -18.19 3.17 -3.12
C CYS A 129 -18.69 3.43 -4.55
N PRO A 130 -18.98 4.70 -4.90
CA PRO A 130 -19.32 5.07 -6.27
C PRO A 130 -18.13 4.84 -7.20
N SER A 131 -18.42 4.56 -8.47
CA SER A 131 -17.40 4.41 -9.50
C SER A 131 -16.95 5.78 -10.06
N PRO A 132 -15.66 5.96 -10.44
CA PRO A 132 -14.56 4.99 -10.36
C PRO A 132 -14.04 4.81 -8.93
N ARG A 133 -13.86 3.55 -8.51
CA ARG A 133 -13.28 3.25 -7.19
C ARG A 133 -11.76 3.39 -7.23
N LEU A 134 -11.21 4.12 -6.26
CA LEU A 134 -9.77 4.25 -6.06
C LEU A 134 -9.33 3.29 -4.94
N ILE A 135 -8.58 2.26 -5.32
CA ILE A 135 -8.29 1.10 -4.46
C ILE A 135 -6.79 1.00 -4.27
N LYS A 136 -6.36 0.73 -3.04
CA LYS A 136 -4.97 0.42 -2.68
C LYS A 136 -4.88 -0.98 -2.09
N THR A 137 -3.77 -1.64 -2.36
CA THR A 137 -3.39 -2.87 -1.69
C THR A 137 -1.87 -3.09 -1.71
N HIS A 138 -1.41 -3.85 -0.73
CA HIS A 138 -0.07 -4.41 -0.62
C HIS A 138 -0.06 -5.93 -0.81
N LEU A 139 -1.23 -6.55 -1.03
CA LEU A 139 -1.34 -7.97 -1.33
C LEU A 139 -0.74 -8.30 -2.69
N ASP A 140 -0.12 -9.48 -2.77
CA ASP A 140 0.38 -10.05 -4.00
C ASP A 140 -0.76 -10.38 -4.99
N TRP A 141 -0.40 -10.43 -6.27
CA TRP A 141 -1.34 -10.51 -7.38
C TRP A 141 -2.29 -11.72 -7.34
N ASP A 142 -1.86 -12.84 -6.76
CA ASP A 142 -2.65 -14.08 -6.61
C ASP A 142 -3.52 -14.10 -5.35
N LEU A 143 -3.35 -13.11 -4.48
CA LEU A 143 -4.14 -12.89 -3.27
C LEU A 143 -5.26 -11.86 -3.48
N LEU A 144 -5.34 -11.26 -4.67
CA LEU A 144 -6.34 -10.26 -5.08
C LEU A 144 -7.53 -10.89 -5.81
N SER A 145 -8.55 -10.06 -6.13
CA SER A 145 -9.72 -10.52 -6.87
C SER A 145 -9.36 -11.26 -8.15
N ARG A 146 -9.93 -12.45 -8.32
CA ARG A 146 -9.78 -13.28 -9.52
C ARG A 146 -10.31 -12.58 -10.78
N GLN A 147 -11.17 -11.57 -10.63
CA GLN A 147 -11.70 -10.78 -11.75
C GLN A 147 -10.71 -9.76 -12.31
N LEU A 148 -9.60 -9.45 -11.63
CA LEU A 148 -8.58 -8.54 -12.17
C LEU A 148 -8.05 -9.03 -13.53
N TRP A 149 -7.93 -10.34 -13.71
CA TRP A 149 -7.42 -10.96 -14.95
C TRP A 149 -8.39 -10.89 -16.13
N THR A 150 -9.69 -10.87 -15.85
CA THR A 150 -10.74 -10.89 -16.86
C THR A 150 -11.25 -9.49 -17.17
N VAL A 151 -11.47 -8.66 -16.14
CA VAL A 151 -11.95 -7.28 -16.27
C VAL A 151 -10.82 -6.35 -16.70
N LYS A 152 -9.59 -6.59 -16.23
CA LYS A 152 -8.40 -5.77 -16.51
C LYS A 152 -8.66 -4.27 -16.25
N PRO A 153 -9.02 -3.90 -15.00
CA PRO A 153 -9.20 -2.50 -14.63
C PRO A 153 -7.86 -1.75 -14.72
N LYS A 154 -7.91 -0.44 -14.48
CA LYS A 154 -6.71 0.39 -14.53
C LYS A 154 -5.77 0.08 -13.34
N GLY A 155 -4.57 -0.48 -13.55
CA GLY A 155 -3.48 -0.57 -12.55
C GLY A 155 -2.28 0.37 -12.85
N LEU A 156 -1.64 0.96 -11.83
CA LEU A 156 -0.67 2.04 -12.05
C LEU A 156 0.77 1.79 -11.55
N ILE A 157 1.77 2.14 -12.40
CA ILE A 157 3.17 2.38 -12.01
C ILE A 157 3.71 3.71 -12.62
N THR A 158 4.03 4.66 -11.73
CA THR A 158 4.88 5.90 -11.73
C THR A 158 5.22 6.77 -12.97
N ALA A 159 5.66 8.00 -12.66
CA ALA A 159 5.94 9.23 -13.46
C ALA A 159 4.69 9.99 -13.94
N ILE A 160 4.53 11.26 -13.53
CA ILE A 160 3.28 12.05 -13.67
C ILE A 160 2.63 11.94 -15.06
N HIS A 161 3.41 12.08 -16.13
CA HIS A 161 2.88 11.96 -17.50
C HIS A 161 2.46 10.53 -17.87
N LYS A 162 3.17 9.51 -17.37
CA LYS A 162 2.77 8.10 -17.55
C LYS A 162 1.48 7.82 -16.80
N VAL A 163 1.34 8.35 -15.58
CA VAL A 163 0.12 8.24 -14.78
C VAL A 163 -1.06 8.97 -15.44
N ALA A 164 -0.84 10.20 -15.90
CA ALA A 164 -1.85 10.98 -16.59
C ALA A 164 -2.30 10.28 -17.87
N GLY A 165 -1.36 9.91 -18.76
CA GLY A 165 -1.67 9.19 -20.00
C GLY A 165 -2.37 7.85 -19.73
N PHE A 166 -1.97 7.14 -18.68
CA PHE A 166 -2.64 5.92 -18.24
C PHE A 166 -4.09 6.14 -17.80
N LEU A 167 -4.36 7.24 -17.09
CA LEU A 167 -5.72 7.59 -16.69
C LEU A 167 -6.56 8.14 -17.85
N GLY A 168 -5.95 8.42 -19.02
CA GLY A 168 -6.59 9.09 -20.15
C GLY A 168 -6.59 10.62 -20.02
N VAL A 169 -5.78 11.15 -19.10
CA VAL A 169 -5.60 12.59 -18.87
C VAL A 169 -4.38 13.06 -19.66
N THR A 170 -4.55 14.12 -20.45
CA THR A 170 -3.41 14.81 -21.08
C THR A 170 -3.04 16.01 -20.22
N LEU A 171 -1.78 16.10 -19.82
CA LEU A 171 -1.24 17.26 -19.12
C LEU A 171 -0.25 17.97 -20.02
N THR A 172 -0.35 19.29 -20.09
CA THR A 172 0.75 20.16 -20.55
C THR A 172 1.87 20.18 -19.51
N THR A 173 3.07 20.62 -19.91
CA THR A 173 4.21 20.78 -19.00
C THR A 173 3.87 21.69 -17.81
N ASP A 174 3.12 22.77 -18.06
CA ASP A 174 2.70 23.72 -17.03
C ASP A 174 1.68 23.09 -16.07
N GLU A 175 0.73 22.31 -16.59
CA GLU A 175 -0.22 21.56 -15.76
C GLU A 175 0.47 20.47 -14.94
N ALA A 176 1.53 19.84 -15.44
CA ALA A 176 2.31 18.84 -14.71
C ALA A 176 3.20 19.46 -13.61
N ALA A 177 3.58 20.75 -13.73
CA ALA A 177 4.40 21.44 -12.75
C ALA A 177 3.68 21.59 -11.40
N THR A 178 2.36 21.80 -11.41
CA THR A 178 1.59 22.00 -10.18
C THR A 178 1.49 20.73 -9.32
N PRO A 179 1.10 19.55 -9.85
CA PRO A 179 1.18 18.28 -9.15
C PRO A 179 2.61 17.95 -8.69
N ALA A 180 3.63 18.21 -9.53
CA ALA A 180 5.03 17.98 -9.13
C ALA A 180 5.42 18.82 -7.91
N HIS A 181 5.00 20.10 -7.88
CA HIS A 181 5.24 21.00 -6.76
C HIS A 181 4.40 20.65 -5.51
N HIS A 182 3.20 20.07 -5.66
CA HIS A 182 2.40 19.57 -4.53
C HIS A 182 3.03 18.32 -3.90
N LEU A 183 3.51 17.41 -4.76
CA LEU A 183 4.13 16.14 -4.37
C LEU A 183 5.57 16.29 -3.87
N ASP A 184 6.10 17.52 -3.79
CA ASP A 184 7.40 17.76 -3.18
C ASP A 184 7.44 17.20 -1.75
N TYR A 185 8.57 16.58 -1.40
CA TYR A 185 8.73 15.91 -0.10
C TYR A 185 8.45 16.84 1.08
N SER A 186 8.91 18.09 1.03
CA SER A 186 8.75 19.02 2.14
C SER A 186 7.28 19.37 2.41
N LYS A 187 6.45 19.32 1.37
CA LYS A 187 5.01 19.55 1.46
C LYS A 187 4.26 18.31 1.88
N MET A 188 4.49 17.18 1.22
CA MET A 188 3.87 15.90 1.59
C MET A 188 4.15 15.55 3.05
N LYS A 189 5.36 15.85 3.55
CA LYS A 189 5.71 15.63 4.96
C LYS A 189 4.88 16.44 5.96
N LYS A 190 4.45 17.65 5.57
CA LYS A 190 3.67 18.58 6.40
C LYS A 190 2.16 18.48 6.13
N ASN A 191 1.74 17.72 5.12
CA ASN A 191 0.34 17.57 4.76
C ASN A 191 -0.31 16.50 5.67
N ASP A 192 -1.19 16.93 6.56
CA ASP A 192 -1.86 16.03 7.50
C ASP A 192 -2.74 14.99 6.79
N SER A 193 -3.30 15.34 5.62
CA SER A 193 -4.19 14.46 4.86
C SER A 193 -3.48 13.19 4.37
N VAL A 194 -2.15 13.17 4.30
CA VAL A 194 -1.34 12.02 3.84
C VAL A 194 -0.47 11.39 4.94
N ASN A 195 -0.58 11.86 6.19
CA ASN A 195 0.24 11.41 7.31
C ASN A 195 -0.43 10.35 8.21
N LEU A 196 -1.51 9.71 7.73
CA LEU A 196 -2.27 8.69 8.48
C LEU A 196 -2.71 9.16 9.87
N PHE A 197 -3.13 10.43 9.96
CA PHE A 197 -3.75 10.97 11.15
C PHE A 197 -5.15 10.37 11.32
N SER A 198 -5.44 9.81 12.49
CA SER A 198 -6.79 9.39 12.85
C SER A 198 -7.52 10.53 13.53
N GLU A 199 -8.71 10.84 13.04
CA GLU A 199 -9.60 11.82 13.66
C GLU A 199 -10.20 11.28 14.96
N SER A 200 -10.50 9.98 15.01
CA SER A 200 -11.09 9.33 16.19
C SER A 200 -10.12 9.26 17.37
N VAL A 201 -8.85 8.94 17.11
CA VAL A 201 -7.81 8.79 18.15
C VAL A 201 -7.00 10.09 18.36
N GLY A 202 -7.16 11.08 17.48
CA GLY A 202 -6.45 12.37 17.57
C GLY A 202 -4.92 12.28 17.42
N LYS A 203 -4.41 11.16 16.87
CA LYS A 203 -2.98 10.91 16.66
C LYS A 203 -2.72 10.04 15.41
N PRO A 204 -1.49 10.02 14.86
CA PRO A 204 -1.16 9.13 13.75
C PRO A 204 -1.24 7.65 14.13
N ILE A 205 -1.96 6.84 13.34
CA ILE A 205 -2.12 5.39 13.61
C ILE A 205 -0.81 4.64 13.43
N ALA A 206 -0.03 5.00 12.41
CA ALA A 206 1.23 4.34 12.12
C ALA A 206 2.32 4.59 13.18
N ASN A 207 2.09 5.51 14.13
CA ASN A 207 3.02 5.75 15.23
C ASN A 207 2.30 6.24 16.51
N PRO A 208 1.71 5.32 17.29
CA PRO A 208 0.99 5.66 18.52
C PRO A 208 1.87 6.32 19.59
N SER A 209 3.21 6.13 19.49
CA SER A 209 4.23 6.70 20.39
C SER A 209 4.59 8.16 20.11
N GLY A 210 4.15 8.71 18.97
CA GLY A 210 4.39 10.11 18.59
C GLY A 210 5.83 10.45 18.20
N SER A 211 6.72 9.46 18.08
CA SER A 211 8.16 9.69 17.85
C SER A 211 8.53 10.18 16.44
N SER A 212 7.65 10.00 15.43
CA SER A 212 7.86 10.47 14.05
C SER A 212 6.61 10.41 13.17
N ASN A 213 6.50 11.31 12.18
CA ASN A 213 5.47 11.28 11.12
C ASN A 213 5.54 10.01 10.24
N PHE A 214 4.41 9.62 9.64
CA PHE A 214 4.36 8.53 8.66
C PHE A 214 5.25 8.80 7.44
N ILE A 215 5.23 10.06 6.96
CA ILE A 215 6.18 10.57 5.97
C ILE A 215 7.50 10.94 6.68
N ARG A 216 8.48 10.04 6.58
CA ARG A 216 9.70 10.10 7.41
C ARG A 216 10.81 11.01 6.85
N LYS A 217 11.48 10.56 5.79
CA LYS A 217 12.74 11.17 5.28
C LYS A 217 12.77 11.45 3.77
N GLY A 218 12.07 10.65 2.94
CA GLY A 218 12.02 10.88 1.49
C GLY A 218 13.37 10.82 0.77
N ILE A 219 14.38 10.15 1.36
CA ILE A 219 15.75 10.06 0.84
C ILE A 219 16.01 8.65 0.34
N SER A 220 16.52 8.54 -0.90
CA SER A 220 16.98 7.27 -1.45
C SER A 220 18.35 6.87 -0.89
N GLN A 221 18.66 5.58 -0.89
CA GLN A 221 19.95 5.00 -0.49
C GLN A 221 20.35 5.17 0.99
N GLN A 222 19.42 5.56 1.86
CA GLN A 222 19.74 5.78 3.28
C GLN A 222 20.27 4.52 3.98
N TRP A 223 19.89 3.33 3.50
CA TRP A 223 20.39 2.04 3.98
C TRP A 223 21.93 1.97 4.00
N LYS A 224 22.64 2.70 3.13
CA LYS A 224 24.11 2.79 3.13
C LYS A 224 24.69 3.35 4.43
N THR A 225 23.90 4.15 5.15
CA THR A 225 24.27 4.75 6.44
C THR A 225 23.64 4.05 7.65
N GLU A 226 22.55 3.31 7.46
CA GLU A 226 21.80 2.64 8.54
C GLU A 226 22.18 1.15 8.68
N MET A 227 22.76 0.53 7.65
CA MET A 227 23.13 -0.90 7.64
C MET A 227 24.64 -1.11 7.65
N SER A 228 25.08 -2.25 8.22
CA SER A 228 26.48 -2.66 8.16
C SER A 228 26.87 -3.09 6.73
N GLN A 229 28.16 -2.98 6.40
CA GLN A 229 28.67 -3.43 5.09
C GLN A 229 28.41 -4.93 4.84
N THR A 230 28.46 -5.75 5.89
CA THR A 230 28.13 -7.18 5.80
C THR A 230 26.67 -7.40 5.40
N LEU A 231 25.74 -6.70 6.05
CA LEU A 231 24.31 -6.82 5.76
C LEU A 231 23.99 -6.31 4.34
N ILE A 232 24.61 -5.20 3.95
CA ILE A 232 24.52 -4.67 2.58
C ILE A 232 24.94 -5.74 1.56
N LYS A 233 26.10 -6.38 1.78
CA LYS A 233 26.58 -7.42 0.87
C LYS A 233 25.63 -8.61 0.79
N GLN A 234 25.04 -9.03 1.92
CA GLN A 234 24.05 -10.11 1.96
C GLN A 234 22.80 -9.78 1.14
N PHE A 235 22.23 -8.58 1.31
CA PHE A 235 21.08 -8.15 0.51
C PHE A 235 21.43 -8.03 -0.99
N ASP A 236 22.63 -7.55 -1.30
CA ASP A 236 23.10 -7.42 -2.67
C ASP A 236 23.23 -8.77 -3.38
N GLU A 237 23.74 -9.77 -2.68
CA GLU A 237 23.87 -11.14 -3.17
C GLU A 237 22.51 -11.80 -3.34
N TRP A 238 21.68 -11.77 -2.30
CA TRP A 238 20.31 -12.26 -2.35
C TRP A 238 19.50 -11.64 -3.50
N SER A 239 19.60 -10.31 -3.69
CA SER A 239 18.89 -9.62 -4.77
C SER A 239 19.35 -10.07 -6.14
N ARG A 240 20.66 -10.30 -6.33
CA ARG A 240 21.19 -10.79 -7.62
C ARG A 240 20.67 -12.19 -7.92
N GLU A 241 20.70 -13.08 -6.94
CA GLU A 241 20.23 -14.46 -7.09
C GLU A 241 18.74 -14.52 -7.47
N HIS A 242 17.90 -13.67 -6.86
CA HIS A 242 16.45 -13.73 -7.05
C HIS A 242 15.95 -13.06 -8.34
N ILE A 243 16.81 -12.29 -9.02
CA ILE A 243 16.48 -11.71 -10.32
C ILE A 243 17.31 -12.31 -11.46
N GLU A 244 18.21 -13.23 -11.15
CA GLU A 244 19.05 -13.87 -12.16
C GLU A 244 18.17 -14.56 -13.19
N GLY A 245 18.44 -14.31 -14.48
CA GLY A 245 17.64 -14.83 -15.58
C GLY A 245 16.33 -14.07 -15.85
N THR A 246 16.06 -12.96 -15.15
CA THR A 246 14.95 -12.05 -15.45
C THR A 246 15.41 -10.82 -16.22
N ASP A 247 14.46 -10.09 -16.81
CA ASP A 247 14.69 -8.76 -17.42
C ASP A 247 14.48 -7.61 -16.41
N PHE A 248 14.35 -7.93 -15.11
CA PHE A 248 14.07 -6.93 -14.09
C PHE A 248 15.27 -5.99 -13.88
N PRO A 249 15.10 -4.67 -14.03
CA PRO A 249 16.22 -3.74 -13.95
C PRO A 249 16.61 -3.45 -12.49
N ILE A 250 17.87 -3.70 -12.11
CA ILE A 250 18.41 -3.17 -10.85
C ILE A 250 18.76 -1.69 -11.03
N HIS A 251 17.83 -0.80 -10.71
CA HIS A 251 18.12 0.61 -10.60
C HIS A 251 18.77 0.93 -9.25
N ARG A 252 20.09 0.75 -9.14
CA ARG A 252 20.85 1.42 -8.08
C ARG A 252 21.05 2.85 -8.52
N ALA A 253 20.34 3.79 -7.89
CA ALA A 253 20.73 5.19 -7.99
C ALA A 253 22.22 5.27 -7.62
N CYS A 254 23.07 5.74 -8.55
CA CYS A 254 24.46 6.02 -8.24
C CYS A 254 24.56 7.06 -7.13
#